data_AF-A0A8J6ZFG9-F1
#
_entry.id   AF-A0A8J6ZFG9-F1
#
_cell.length_a   1.000
_cell.length_b   1.000
_cell.length_c   1.000
_cell.angle_alpha   90.00
_cell.angle_beta   90.00
_cell.angle_gamma   90.00
#
_symmetry.space_group_name_H-M   'P 1'
#
loop_
_entity.id
_entity.type
_entity.pdbx_description
1 polymer ?
#
loop_
_entity_poly.entity_id
_entity_poly.type
_entity_poly.pdbx_seq_one_letter_code
_entity_poly.pdbx_strand_id
1 'polypeptide(L)'
;MPSLKRIVCLANSWKLKERCVAGIDLDTGRWIRPVCEQYPNDGRVPREVRLVEGREPELLDIIAIPLADTGNDFGFESENLTILQGKWQLLGKASPANLLSLYRNYPHILHNSNKYVNVSYLQSLPFYERRTLQLIHVIDFSVQPKEGVNGAIEWKGTLKTSSEQNLIEAKITDPVFVKKLESRYQITGEYLVTVSLSLPWAYNNWEGEPPCWKLIAGVIEISYPESIKNDLTAQTDQQMERIGWNVEQGRNYLQQSFNKRSRQQLTLLELTQFLNYLKSLPGDSNNLPF
;
A
#
# COMPACT_ATOMS: atom_id res chain seq x y z
N MET A 1 26.92 15.20 4.09
CA MET A 1 26.36 13.99 4.74
C MET A 1 25.33 13.41 3.78
N PRO A 2 25.23 12.08 3.60
CA PRO A 2 24.18 11.50 2.79
C PRO A 2 22.81 11.89 3.35
N SER A 3 21.84 12.21 2.47
CA SER A 3 20.48 12.51 2.91
C SER A 3 19.87 11.21 3.44
N LEU A 4 19.61 11.15 4.74
CA LEU A 4 18.85 10.05 5.32
C LEU A 4 17.38 10.26 4.98
N LYS A 5 16.80 9.36 4.18
CA LYS A 5 15.36 9.34 3.92
C LYS A 5 14.68 8.43 4.92
N ARG A 6 13.54 8.86 5.45
CA ARG A 6 12.80 8.13 6.50
C ARG A 6 11.53 7.57 5.90
N ILE A 7 11.52 6.27 5.63
CA ILE A 7 10.37 5.63 5.01
C ILE A 7 9.64 4.73 6.00
N VAL A 8 8.32 4.66 5.87
CA VAL A 8 7.56 3.51 6.40
C VAL A 8 7.68 2.39 5.39
N CYS A 9 8.28 1.26 5.78
CA CYS A 9 8.41 0.08 4.93
C CYS A 9 7.02 -0.52 4.63
N LEU A 10 6.63 -0.54 3.35
CA LEU A 10 5.33 -1.05 2.89
C LEU A 10 5.47 -2.22 1.91
N ALA A 11 6.69 -2.55 1.49
CA ALA A 11 7.02 -3.78 0.80
C ALA A 11 8.43 -4.22 1.19
N ASN A 12 8.59 -5.53 1.44
CA ASN A 12 9.88 -6.23 1.46
C ASN A 12 9.68 -7.56 0.70
N SER A 13 9.49 -7.46 -0.60
CA SER A 13 9.05 -8.57 -1.46
C SER A 13 10.21 -9.25 -2.18
N TRP A 14 9.98 -10.47 -2.68
CA TRP A 14 10.94 -11.15 -3.55
C TRP A 14 11.13 -10.41 -4.87
N LYS A 15 12.39 -10.14 -5.22
CA LYS A 15 12.84 -9.71 -6.56
C LYS A 15 13.99 -10.60 -6.99
N LEU A 16 13.72 -11.48 -7.93
CA LEU A 16 14.63 -12.57 -8.31
C LEU A 16 14.99 -13.40 -7.05
N LYS A 17 16.28 -13.48 -6.69
CA LYS A 17 16.77 -14.19 -5.50
C LYS A 17 17.01 -13.27 -4.28
N GLU A 18 16.69 -11.98 -4.41
CA GLU A 18 16.91 -10.95 -3.39
C GLU A 18 15.59 -10.20 -3.09
N ARG A 19 15.67 -8.97 -2.57
CA ARG A 19 14.50 -8.17 -2.19
C ARG A 19 14.29 -6.92 -3.03
N CYS A 20 13.02 -6.54 -3.14
CA CYS A 20 12.59 -5.18 -3.40
C CYS A 20 12.03 -4.62 -2.08
N VAL A 21 12.69 -3.60 -1.53
CA VAL A 21 12.16 -2.84 -0.40
C VAL A 21 11.54 -1.56 -0.95
N ALA A 22 10.38 -1.17 -0.45
CA ALA A 22 9.79 0.12 -0.80
C ALA A 22 8.90 0.66 0.31
N GLY A 23 8.70 1.96 0.32
CA GLY A 23 7.94 2.62 1.37
C GLY A 23 7.56 4.06 1.01
N ILE A 24 6.77 4.66 1.88
CA ILE A 24 6.41 6.08 1.77
C ILE A 24 7.34 6.89 2.66
N ASP A 25 7.97 7.90 2.09
CA ASP A 25 8.77 8.90 2.80
C ASP A 25 7.89 9.74 3.72
N LEU A 26 8.25 9.79 5.00
CA LEU A 26 7.51 10.52 6.03
C LEU A 26 7.62 12.03 5.88
N ASP A 27 8.67 12.52 5.20
CA ASP A 27 8.90 13.95 5.00
C ASP A 27 8.11 14.49 3.80
N THR A 28 8.02 13.71 2.71
CA THR A 28 7.40 14.18 1.46
C THR A 28 6.06 13.51 1.12
N GLY A 29 5.72 12.39 1.77
CA GLY A 29 4.55 11.58 1.43
C GLY A 29 4.66 10.89 0.06
N ARG A 30 5.86 10.82 -0.53
CA ARG A 30 6.11 10.17 -1.82
C ARG A 30 6.65 8.75 -1.63
N TRP A 31 6.42 7.90 -2.62
CA TRP A 31 7.04 6.59 -2.67
C TRP A 31 8.55 6.71 -2.88
N ILE A 32 9.28 5.83 -2.20
CA ILE A 32 10.72 5.60 -2.39
C ILE A 32 10.94 4.10 -2.53
N ARG A 33 11.73 3.72 -3.53
CA ARG A 33 12.26 2.36 -3.71
C ARG A 33 13.79 2.43 -3.73
N PRO A 34 14.47 2.01 -2.64
CA PRO A 34 15.92 1.88 -2.63
C PRO A 34 16.39 0.87 -3.69
N VAL A 35 17.37 1.25 -4.52
CA VAL A 35 17.97 0.38 -5.53
C VAL A 35 19.49 0.32 -5.38
N CYS A 36 20.07 -0.86 -5.60
CA CYS A 36 21.52 -1.05 -5.63
C CYS A 36 22.07 -0.89 -7.06
N GLU A 37 22.99 0.06 -7.26
CA GLU A 37 23.62 0.30 -8.56
C GLU A 37 24.46 -0.88 -9.07
N GLN A 38 24.92 -1.75 -8.17
CA GLN A 38 25.62 -3.00 -8.51
C GLN A 38 24.74 -3.96 -9.33
N TYR A 39 23.42 -3.74 -9.36
CA TYR A 39 22.46 -4.49 -10.16
C TYR A 39 21.74 -3.56 -11.14
N PRO A 40 22.43 -3.06 -12.18
CA PRO A 40 21.91 -2.00 -13.06
C PRO A 40 20.71 -2.41 -13.94
N ASN A 41 20.33 -3.68 -13.94
CA ASN A 41 19.20 -4.19 -14.72
C ASN A 41 17.93 -4.45 -13.87
N ASP A 42 18.07 -4.50 -12.55
CA ASP A 42 16.96 -4.88 -11.68
C ASP A 42 16.93 -4.19 -10.32
N GLY A 43 18.00 -3.52 -9.90
CA GLY A 43 18.05 -2.73 -8.68
C GLY A 43 17.76 -3.53 -7.41
N ARG A 44 17.85 -4.87 -7.45
CA ARG A 44 17.58 -5.72 -6.28
C ARG A 44 18.49 -5.31 -5.12
N VAL A 45 17.99 -5.41 -3.89
CA VAL A 45 18.75 -5.04 -2.70
C VAL A 45 19.26 -6.32 -2.01
N PRO A 46 20.58 -6.60 -1.99
CA PRO A 46 21.16 -7.76 -1.34
C PRO A 46 20.94 -7.79 0.17
N ARG A 47 21.10 -8.98 0.76
CA ARG A 47 20.82 -9.18 2.19
C ARG A 47 21.71 -8.30 3.04
N GLU A 48 23.01 -8.31 2.79
CA GLU A 48 24.03 -7.55 3.50
C GLU A 48 23.80 -6.03 3.48
N VAL A 49 23.06 -5.52 2.48
CA VAL A 49 22.74 -4.09 2.36
C VAL A 49 21.49 -3.71 3.18
N ARG A 50 20.44 -4.54 3.13
CA ARG A 50 19.10 -4.19 3.65
C ARG A 50 18.86 -4.53 5.12
N LEU A 51 19.79 -5.22 5.79
CA LEU A 51 19.58 -5.58 7.19
C LEU A 51 19.48 -4.33 8.07
N VAL A 52 18.46 -4.32 8.92
CA VAL A 52 18.27 -3.33 9.96
C VAL A 52 18.33 -4.05 11.30
N GLU A 53 19.23 -3.61 12.18
CA GLU A 53 19.49 -4.28 13.48
C GLU A 53 19.72 -5.80 13.38
N GLY A 54 20.32 -6.26 12.27
CA GLY A 54 20.64 -7.67 12.04
C GLY A 54 19.48 -8.54 11.50
N ARG A 55 18.29 -7.96 11.27
CA ARG A 55 17.12 -8.64 10.70
C ARG A 55 16.66 -8.02 9.37
N GLU A 56 15.79 -8.73 8.66
CA GLU A 56 15.08 -8.18 7.52
C GLU A 56 14.14 -7.03 7.97
N PRO A 57 14.00 -5.94 7.21
CA PRO A 57 12.98 -4.94 7.45
C PRO A 57 11.59 -5.58 7.42
N GLU A 58 10.74 -5.26 8.39
CA GLU A 58 9.36 -5.71 8.44
C GLU A 58 8.45 -4.62 7.86
N LEU A 59 7.27 -5.03 7.39
CA LEU A 59 6.23 -4.07 7.06
C LEU A 59 5.89 -3.24 8.31
N LEU A 60 5.65 -1.95 8.09
CA LEU A 60 5.46 -0.90 9.10
C LEU A 60 6.71 -0.43 9.83
N ASP A 61 7.88 -1.05 9.65
CA ASP A 61 9.10 -0.47 10.22
C ASP A 61 9.34 0.93 9.64
N ILE A 62 9.66 1.88 10.51
CA ILE A 62 10.15 3.20 10.12
C ILE A 62 11.66 3.10 10.05
N ILE A 63 12.21 3.18 8.84
CA ILE A 63 13.65 2.99 8.60
C ILE A 63 14.27 4.23 7.98
N ALA A 64 15.46 4.58 8.47
CA ALA A 64 16.32 5.61 7.88
C ALA A 64 17.31 4.95 6.92
N ILE A 65 17.34 5.41 5.68
CA ILE A 65 18.19 4.86 4.63
C ILE A 65 19.05 5.98 4.03
N PRO A 66 20.38 5.81 3.93
CA PRO A 66 21.23 6.71 3.16
C PRO A 66 20.90 6.55 1.67
N LEU A 67 20.23 7.54 1.09
CA LEU A 67 19.82 7.50 -0.33
C LEU A 67 20.30 8.77 -1.05
N ALA A 68 20.61 8.61 -2.33
CA ALA A 68 20.70 9.73 -3.25
C ALA A 68 19.30 10.30 -3.54
N ASP A 69 19.25 11.47 -4.15
CA ASP A 69 17.98 12.07 -4.59
C ASP A 69 17.49 11.53 -5.95
N THR A 70 18.29 10.66 -6.59
CA THR A 70 17.98 9.97 -7.84
C THR A 70 18.50 8.54 -7.81
N GLY A 71 18.01 7.69 -8.71
CA GLY A 71 18.55 6.35 -8.95
C GLY A 71 18.19 5.88 -10.36
N ASN A 72 18.67 4.70 -10.74
CA ASN A 72 18.26 4.08 -11.99
C ASN A 72 16.76 3.74 -11.94
N ASP A 73 15.98 4.43 -12.76
CA ASP A 73 14.52 4.29 -12.85
C ASP A 73 14.08 3.26 -13.90
N PHE A 74 15.04 2.65 -14.61
CA PHE A 74 14.80 1.74 -15.75
C PHE A 74 13.88 2.35 -16.83
N GLY A 75 13.73 3.68 -16.86
CA GLY A 75 12.84 4.42 -17.72
C GLY A 75 11.37 4.48 -17.28
N PHE A 76 10.96 3.88 -16.15
CA PHE A 76 9.54 3.87 -15.73
C PHE A 76 9.27 3.87 -14.21
N GLU A 77 10.26 3.56 -13.36
CA GLU A 77 10.14 3.50 -11.91
C GLU A 77 10.57 4.84 -11.25
N SER A 78 9.66 5.81 -11.24
CA SER A 78 9.92 7.19 -10.78
C SER A 78 10.33 7.33 -9.30
N GLU A 79 10.08 6.31 -8.49
CA GLU A 79 10.37 6.25 -7.05
C GLU A 79 11.79 5.74 -6.73
N ASN A 80 12.56 5.29 -7.72
CA ASN A 80 13.84 4.64 -7.49
C ASN A 80 14.93 5.63 -7.04
N LEU A 81 15.57 5.33 -5.91
CA LEU A 81 16.69 6.10 -5.37
C LEU A 81 17.89 5.20 -5.12
N THR A 82 19.08 5.63 -5.54
CA THR A 82 20.32 4.88 -5.32
C THR A 82 20.64 4.80 -3.82
N ILE A 83 20.94 3.59 -3.35
CA ILE A 83 21.47 3.36 -2.01
C ILE A 83 22.91 3.89 -1.91
N LEU A 84 23.14 4.80 -0.97
CA LEU A 84 24.46 5.33 -0.64
C LEU A 84 25.15 4.48 0.43
N GLN A 85 26.44 4.74 0.62
CA GLN A 85 27.20 4.10 1.70
C GLN A 85 26.63 4.46 3.08
N GLY A 86 26.39 3.44 3.90
CA GLY A 86 25.94 3.58 5.28
C GLY A 86 25.02 2.42 5.68
N LYS A 87 24.72 2.33 6.98
CA LYS A 87 23.79 1.33 7.51
C LYS A 87 22.38 1.89 7.57
N TRP A 88 21.39 1.02 7.35
CA TRP A 88 20.00 1.35 7.59
C TRP A 88 19.74 1.34 9.10
N GLN A 89 18.87 2.23 9.57
CA GLN A 89 18.56 2.38 10.99
C GLN A 89 17.07 2.16 11.23
N LEU A 90 16.73 1.41 12.28
CA LEU A 90 15.35 1.32 12.76
C LEU A 90 15.06 2.55 13.61
N LEU A 91 14.04 3.30 13.24
CA LEU A 91 13.59 4.48 14.00
C LEU A 91 12.33 4.19 14.82
N GLY A 92 11.60 3.13 14.49
CA GLY A 92 10.36 2.75 15.16
C GLY A 92 9.47 1.89 14.27
N LYS A 93 8.19 1.83 14.62
CA LYS A 93 7.18 1.09 13.86
C LYS A 93 5.90 1.92 13.75
N ALA A 94 5.38 2.04 12.54
CA ALA A 94 4.09 2.68 12.28
C ALA A 94 2.94 1.74 12.69
N SER A 95 1.77 2.31 12.94
CA SER A 95 0.52 1.54 13.07
C SER A 95 -0.21 1.51 11.72
N PRO A 96 -0.99 0.45 11.41
CA PRO A 96 -1.86 0.45 10.23
C PRO A 96 -2.81 1.66 10.19
N ALA A 97 -3.31 2.11 11.35
CA ALA A 97 -4.19 3.27 11.44
C ALA A 97 -3.52 4.56 10.93
N ASN A 98 -2.23 4.76 11.21
CA ASN A 98 -1.49 5.93 10.75
C ASN A 98 -1.34 5.95 9.21
N LEU A 99 -1.35 4.78 8.56
CA LEU A 99 -1.25 4.67 7.11
C LEU A 99 -2.51 5.10 6.36
N LEU A 100 -3.68 5.12 7.02
CA LEU A 100 -4.93 5.55 6.38
C LEU A 100 -4.84 7.01 5.89
N SER A 101 -4.01 7.83 6.54
CA SER A 101 -3.73 9.21 6.11
C SER A 101 -2.82 9.30 4.88
N LEU A 102 -2.03 8.26 4.61
CA LEU A 102 -1.10 8.17 3.47
C LEU A 102 -1.74 7.50 2.24
N TYR A 103 -2.89 6.85 2.44
CA TYR A 103 -3.68 6.24 1.38
C TYR A 103 -4.21 7.32 0.43
N ARG A 104 -4.03 7.09 -0.88
CA ARG A 104 -4.65 7.89 -1.93
C ARG A 104 -5.54 7.02 -2.78
N ASN A 105 -6.78 7.48 -2.97
CA ASN A 105 -7.71 6.80 -3.86
C ASN A 105 -7.46 7.23 -5.31
N TYR A 106 -7.37 6.25 -6.21
CA TYR A 106 -7.18 6.46 -7.65
C TYR A 106 -8.27 5.70 -8.40
N PRO A 107 -8.65 6.11 -9.62
CA PRO A 107 -9.69 5.41 -10.40
C PRO A 107 -9.35 3.97 -10.79
N HIS A 108 -8.06 3.64 -10.87
CA HIS A 108 -7.57 2.29 -11.14
C HIS A 108 -6.40 1.90 -10.22
N ILE A 109 -6.28 0.61 -9.92
CA ILE A 109 -5.07 0.02 -9.31
C ILE A 109 -3.98 0.06 -10.37
N LEU A 110 -2.97 0.92 -10.20
CA LEU A 110 -1.85 1.12 -11.12
C LEU A 110 -2.33 1.31 -12.58
N HIS A 111 -2.99 2.45 -12.81
CA HIS A 111 -3.33 3.05 -14.12
C HIS A 111 -4.46 2.42 -14.94
N ASN A 112 -4.73 1.13 -14.80
CA ASN A 112 -5.78 0.45 -15.58
C ASN A 112 -6.40 -0.73 -14.79
N SER A 113 -7.41 -1.39 -15.36
CA SER A 113 -8.03 -2.59 -14.76
C SER A 113 -7.38 -3.92 -15.17
N ASN A 114 -6.34 -3.89 -16.01
CA ASN A 114 -5.65 -5.09 -16.48
C ASN A 114 -4.75 -5.68 -15.37
N LYS A 115 -4.29 -6.92 -15.53
CA LYS A 115 -3.29 -7.52 -14.61
C LYS A 115 -1.88 -6.96 -14.80
N TYR A 116 -1.68 -6.07 -15.76
CA TYR A 116 -0.37 -5.54 -16.15
C TYR A 116 -0.47 -4.12 -16.70
N VAL A 117 0.68 -3.46 -16.83
CA VAL A 117 0.85 -2.15 -17.45
C VAL A 117 2.03 -2.21 -18.41
N ASN A 118 1.91 -1.55 -19.55
CA ASN A 118 2.91 -1.50 -20.59
C ASN A 118 3.95 -0.41 -20.32
N VAL A 119 5.22 -0.67 -20.62
CA VAL A 119 6.32 0.30 -20.39
C VAL A 119 6.13 1.53 -21.26
N SER A 120 5.74 1.34 -22.53
CA SER A 120 5.45 2.45 -23.45
C SER A 120 4.38 3.39 -22.91
N TYR A 121 3.33 2.84 -22.28
CA TYR A 121 2.30 3.62 -21.61
C TYR A 121 2.86 4.41 -20.43
N LEU A 122 3.64 3.77 -19.53
CA LEU A 122 4.27 4.48 -18.41
C LEU A 122 5.19 5.61 -18.90
N GLN A 123 5.97 5.36 -19.95
CA GLN A 123 6.88 6.36 -20.53
C GLN A 123 6.15 7.55 -21.15
N SER A 124 4.92 7.36 -21.63
CA SER A 124 4.06 8.45 -22.13
C SER A 124 3.54 9.38 -21.03
N LEU A 125 3.56 8.93 -19.76
CA LEU A 125 3.13 9.75 -18.63
C LEU A 125 4.26 10.69 -18.17
N PRO A 126 3.92 11.86 -17.60
CA PRO A 126 4.86 12.69 -16.85
C PRO A 126 5.59 11.87 -15.79
N PHE A 127 6.88 12.15 -15.57
CA PHE A 127 7.75 11.34 -14.71
C PHE A 127 7.13 11.03 -13.34
N TYR A 128 6.62 12.03 -12.62
CA TYR A 128 6.02 11.87 -11.29
C TYR A 128 4.63 11.22 -11.28
N GLU A 129 4.03 10.99 -12.46
CA GLU A 129 2.76 10.28 -12.60
C GLU A 129 2.96 8.79 -12.90
N ARG A 130 4.21 8.32 -13.10
CA ARG A 130 4.56 6.92 -13.37
C ARG A 130 4.48 6.06 -12.10
N ARG A 131 3.27 5.87 -11.58
CA ARG A 131 3.04 5.03 -10.40
C ARG A 131 3.39 3.57 -10.71
N THR A 132 4.41 3.03 -10.05
CA THR A 132 4.75 1.59 -10.07
C THR A 132 4.55 0.91 -8.72
N LEU A 133 4.19 1.69 -7.70
CA LEU A 133 3.75 1.27 -6.38
C LEU A 133 2.44 1.97 -6.02
N GLN A 134 1.56 1.24 -5.34
CA GLN A 134 0.33 1.79 -4.80
C GLN A 134 -0.07 1.03 -3.54
N LEU A 135 -0.42 1.76 -2.49
CA LEU A 135 -1.07 1.20 -1.30
C LEU A 135 -2.57 1.25 -1.54
N ILE A 136 -3.26 0.12 -1.42
CA ILE A 136 -4.71 0.01 -1.59
C ILE A 136 -5.36 -0.58 -0.34
N HIS A 137 -6.58 -0.15 -0.06
CA HIS A 137 -7.44 -0.75 0.95
C HIS A 137 -8.29 -1.86 0.33
N VAL A 138 -8.14 -3.08 0.82
CA VAL A 138 -8.80 -4.28 0.33
C VAL A 138 -9.80 -4.77 1.37
N ILE A 139 -11.06 -4.85 0.94
CA ILE A 139 -12.19 -5.26 1.79
C ILE A 139 -12.64 -6.70 1.54
N ASP A 140 -12.23 -7.27 0.40
CA ASP A 140 -12.44 -8.67 0.07
C ASP A 140 -11.16 -9.19 -0.59
N PHE A 141 -10.56 -10.20 0.05
CA PHE A 141 -9.30 -10.79 -0.34
C PHE A 141 -9.43 -12.30 -0.30
N SER A 142 -9.18 -12.95 -1.43
CA SER A 142 -9.04 -14.40 -1.52
C SER A 142 -7.67 -14.78 -2.06
N VAL A 143 -7.17 -15.94 -1.62
CA VAL A 143 -5.87 -16.47 -2.00
C VAL A 143 -6.00 -17.91 -2.45
N GLN A 144 -5.21 -18.30 -3.45
CA GLN A 144 -5.16 -19.67 -3.93
C GLN A 144 -3.72 -20.06 -4.31
N PRO A 145 -3.27 -21.29 -3.99
CA PRO A 145 -2.04 -21.82 -4.53
C PRO A 145 -2.22 -22.16 -6.01
N LYS A 146 -1.21 -21.90 -6.82
CA LYS A 146 -1.16 -22.23 -8.24
C LYS A 146 0.23 -22.75 -8.58
N GLU A 147 0.31 -23.82 -9.36
CA GLU A 147 1.60 -24.33 -9.82
C GLU A 147 2.24 -23.31 -10.78
N GLY A 148 3.47 -22.90 -10.46
CA GLY A 148 4.27 -22.00 -11.27
C GLY A 148 4.96 -22.72 -12.44
N VAL A 149 5.58 -21.95 -13.32
CA VAL A 149 6.24 -22.48 -14.54
C VAL A 149 7.34 -23.50 -14.24
N ASN A 150 7.95 -23.42 -13.06
CA ASN A 150 9.04 -24.31 -12.63
C ASN A 150 8.56 -25.45 -11.72
N GLY A 151 7.25 -25.70 -11.61
CA GLY A 151 6.65 -26.68 -10.70
C GLY A 151 6.58 -26.22 -9.22
N ALA A 152 7.16 -25.07 -8.89
CA ALA A 152 7.03 -24.48 -7.55
C ALA A 152 5.64 -23.88 -7.35
N ILE A 153 5.05 -24.07 -6.17
CA ILE A 153 3.76 -23.45 -5.82
C ILE A 153 3.96 -21.94 -5.69
N GLU A 154 3.15 -21.18 -6.43
CA GLU A 154 3.00 -19.74 -6.27
C GLU A 154 1.65 -19.41 -5.64
N TRP A 155 1.63 -18.50 -4.69
CA TRP A 155 0.38 -17.97 -4.18
C TRP A 155 -0.14 -16.84 -5.07
N LYS A 156 -1.40 -16.93 -5.46
CA LYS A 156 -2.13 -15.89 -6.20
C LYS A 156 -3.20 -15.29 -5.30
N GLY A 157 -3.35 -13.97 -5.37
CA GLY A 157 -4.36 -13.22 -4.64
C GLY A 157 -5.37 -12.55 -5.57
N THR A 158 -6.64 -12.59 -5.20
CA THR A 158 -7.71 -11.81 -5.82
C THR A 158 -8.22 -10.78 -4.82
N LEU A 159 -8.14 -9.50 -5.19
CA LEU A 159 -8.39 -8.34 -4.34
C LEU A 159 -9.61 -7.58 -4.86
N LYS A 160 -10.45 -7.12 -3.94
CA LYS A 160 -11.47 -6.10 -4.20
C LYS A 160 -11.36 -4.96 -3.20
N THR A 161 -11.33 -3.74 -3.72
CA THR A 161 -11.24 -2.50 -2.93
C THR A 161 -12.63 -1.97 -2.56
N SER A 162 -12.70 -1.06 -1.58
CA SER A 162 -13.96 -0.37 -1.22
C SER A 162 -14.51 0.52 -2.34
N SER A 163 -13.69 0.88 -3.32
CA SER A 163 -14.08 1.58 -4.54
C SER A 163 -14.40 0.64 -5.71
N GLU A 164 -14.73 -0.63 -5.43
CA GLU A 164 -15.15 -1.63 -6.43
C GLU A 164 -14.09 -1.95 -7.51
N GLN A 165 -12.82 -1.62 -7.28
CA GLN A 165 -11.72 -2.05 -8.14
C GLN A 165 -11.32 -3.48 -7.83
N ASN A 166 -10.95 -4.22 -8.87
CA ASN A 166 -10.58 -5.62 -8.76
C ASN A 166 -9.18 -5.86 -9.32
N LEU A 167 -8.41 -6.73 -8.67
CA LEU A 167 -7.17 -7.31 -9.20
C LEU A 167 -7.22 -8.82 -9.00
N ILE A 168 -7.28 -9.58 -10.10
CA ILE A 168 -7.58 -11.01 -10.07
C ILE A 168 -6.30 -11.83 -10.25
N GLU A 169 -6.10 -12.83 -9.38
CA GLU A 169 -4.95 -13.75 -9.38
C GLU A 169 -3.56 -13.09 -9.55
N ALA A 170 -3.31 -11.95 -8.90
CA ALA A 170 -1.98 -11.35 -8.86
C ALA A 170 -1.02 -12.22 -8.04
N LYS A 171 0.24 -12.36 -8.48
CA LYS A 171 1.24 -13.13 -7.74
C LYS A 171 1.58 -12.42 -6.43
N ILE A 172 1.61 -13.18 -5.34
CA ILE A 172 2.05 -12.70 -4.03
C ILE A 172 3.56 -12.88 -3.94
N THR A 173 4.28 -11.79 -3.72
CA THR A 173 5.74 -11.76 -3.59
C THR A 173 6.20 -11.35 -2.19
N ASP A 174 5.28 -11.05 -1.27
CA ASP A 174 5.55 -10.86 0.15
C ASP A 174 5.97 -12.21 0.80
N PRO A 175 7.23 -12.38 1.22
CA PRO A 175 7.73 -13.62 1.81
C PRO A 175 7.07 -13.97 3.16
N VAL A 176 6.77 -12.95 3.97
CA VAL A 176 6.24 -13.14 5.32
C VAL A 176 4.80 -13.59 5.20
N PHE A 177 4.04 -12.96 4.29
CA PHE A 177 2.66 -13.35 4.03
C PHE A 177 2.57 -14.73 3.38
N VAL A 178 3.42 -15.05 2.39
CA VAL A 178 3.48 -16.41 1.81
C VAL A 178 3.72 -17.48 2.90
N LYS A 179 4.67 -17.24 3.81
CA LYS A 179 4.93 -18.16 4.93
C LYS A 179 3.72 -18.32 5.85
N LYS A 180 2.95 -17.24 6.08
CA LYS A 180 1.68 -17.32 6.84
C LYS A 180 0.66 -18.22 6.11
N LEU A 181 0.51 -18.07 4.80
CA LEU A 181 -0.41 -18.89 4.00
C LEU A 181 -0.02 -20.38 4.03
N GLU A 182 1.27 -20.69 3.93
CA GLU A 182 1.80 -22.05 4.09
C GLU A 182 1.47 -22.65 5.47
N SER A 183 1.38 -21.82 6.50
CA SER A 183 0.93 -22.21 7.84
C SER A 183 -0.60 -22.24 8.02
N ARG A 184 -1.38 -22.25 6.93
CA ARG A 184 -2.85 -22.27 6.90
C ARG A 184 -3.54 -21.05 7.52
N TYR A 185 -2.90 -19.88 7.42
CA TYR A 185 -3.52 -18.62 7.80
C TYR A 185 -4.83 -18.39 7.01
N GLN A 186 -5.87 -17.93 7.71
CA GLN A 186 -7.18 -17.64 7.13
C GLN A 186 -7.34 -16.15 6.90
N ILE A 187 -7.87 -15.79 5.73
CA ILE A 187 -8.15 -14.40 5.38
C ILE A 187 -9.53 -14.02 5.92
N THR A 188 -9.59 -13.17 6.95
CA THR A 188 -10.85 -12.89 7.66
C THR A 188 -11.17 -11.40 7.85
N GLY A 189 -10.29 -10.49 7.44
CA GLY A 189 -10.43 -9.06 7.70
C GLY A 189 -10.17 -8.16 6.49
N GLU A 190 -9.94 -6.89 6.79
CA GLU A 190 -9.50 -5.87 5.83
C GLU A 190 -7.97 -5.82 5.79
N TYR A 191 -7.44 -5.42 4.63
CA TYR A 191 -6.00 -5.36 4.42
C TYR A 191 -5.59 -4.04 3.76
N LEU A 192 -4.46 -3.50 4.20
CA LEU A 192 -3.68 -2.59 3.37
C LEU A 192 -2.72 -3.45 2.53
N VAL A 193 -2.85 -3.35 1.21
CA VAL A 193 -2.05 -4.12 0.27
C VAL A 193 -1.19 -3.19 -0.57
N THR A 194 0.11 -3.42 -0.59
CA THR A 194 1.01 -2.76 -1.53
C THR A 194 1.01 -3.55 -2.83
N VAL A 195 0.48 -2.94 -3.88
CA VAL A 195 0.57 -3.46 -5.25
C VAL A 195 1.79 -2.83 -5.92
N SER A 196 2.63 -3.65 -6.54
CA SER A 196 3.79 -3.19 -7.30
C SER A 196 3.75 -3.68 -8.75
N LEU A 197 4.49 -3.02 -9.63
CA LEU A 197 4.78 -3.55 -10.97
C LEU A 197 6.05 -4.40 -10.96
N SER A 198 6.08 -5.46 -11.77
CA SER A 198 7.29 -6.23 -12.06
C SER A 198 8.20 -5.49 -13.06
N LEU A 199 9.44 -5.96 -13.19
CA LEU A 199 10.20 -5.68 -14.41
C LEU A 199 9.46 -6.24 -15.63
N PRO A 200 9.68 -5.67 -16.83
CA PRO A 200 9.03 -6.13 -18.06
C PRO A 200 9.38 -7.58 -18.37
N TRP A 201 8.36 -8.45 -18.49
CA TRP A 201 8.57 -9.84 -18.85
C TRP A 201 7.33 -10.46 -19.50
N ALA A 202 7.54 -11.24 -20.55
CA ALA A 202 6.50 -11.88 -21.34
C ALA A 202 6.66 -13.40 -21.38
N TYR A 203 5.54 -14.11 -21.45
CA TYR A 203 5.52 -15.54 -21.79
C TYR A 203 5.84 -15.72 -23.29
N ASN A 204 6.27 -16.93 -23.68
CA ASN A 204 6.69 -17.22 -25.06
C ASN A 204 5.64 -16.90 -26.14
N ASN A 205 4.35 -16.93 -25.82
CA ASN A 205 3.25 -16.65 -26.76
C ASN A 205 2.58 -15.28 -26.52
N TRP A 206 3.28 -14.36 -25.85
CA TRP A 206 2.75 -13.03 -25.60
C TRP A 206 2.81 -12.18 -26.88
N GLU A 207 1.69 -11.57 -27.24
CA GLU A 207 1.63 -10.59 -28.32
C GLU A 207 1.82 -9.18 -27.77
N GLY A 208 2.79 -8.44 -28.34
CA GLY A 208 3.11 -7.06 -27.94
C GLY A 208 4.40 -6.96 -27.12
N GLU A 209 4.63 -5.78 -26.53
CA GLU A 209 5.81 -5.56 -25.69
C GLU A 209 5.73 -6.36 -24.38
N PRO A 210 6.88 -6.72 -23.78
CA PRO A 210 6.91 -7.33 -22.45
C PRO A 210 6.23 -6.41 -21.42
N PRO A 211 5.15 -6.87 -20.77
CA PRO A 211 4.41 -6.02 -19.85
C PRO A 211 5.03 -6.06 -18.44
N CYS A 212 4.71 -5.06 -17.64
CA CYS A 212 4.95 -5.06 -16.20
C CYS A 212 3.73 -5.62 -15.48
N TRP A 213 3.86 -6.77 -14.83
CA TRP A 213 2.76 -7.44 -14.12
C TRP A 213 2.49 -6.80 -12.77
N LYS A 214 1.22 -6.71 -12.37
CA LYS A 214 0.81 -6.28 -11.02
C LYS A 214 1.03 -7.44 -10.04
N LEU A 215 1.75 -7.13 -8.95
CA LEU A 215 2.14 -8.07 -7.91
C LEU A 215 1.63 -7.58 -6.55
N ILE A 216 1.35 -8.51 -5.64
CA ILE A 216 1.04 -8.23 -4.24
C ILE A 216 2.36 -8.28 -3.46
N ALA A 217 2.93 -7.12 -3.19
CA ALA A 217 4.29 -6.96 -2.65
C ALA A 217 4.34 -6.76 -1.12
N GLY A 218 3.22 -6.41 -0.50
CA GLY A 218 3.10 -6.31 0.95
C GLY A 218 1.65 -6.47 1.37
N VAL A 219 1.40 -7.25 2.43
CA VAL A 219 0.06 -7.45 2.98
C VAL A 219 0.08 -7.12 4.47
N ILE A 220 -0.63 -6.06 4.83
CA ILE A 220 -0.79 -5.60 6.21
C ILE A 220 -2.25 -5.83 6.59
N GLU A 221 -2.48 -6.77 7.50
CA GLU A 221 -3.79 -6.97 8.11
C GLU A 221 -4.15 -5.74 8.93
N ILE A 222 -5.35 -5.22 8.70
CA ILE A 222 -5.89 -4.17 9.52
C ILE A 222 -6.69 -4.82 10.65
N SER A 223 -5.98 -5.21 11.71
CA SER A 223 -6.63 -5.58 12.96
C SER A 223 -6.97 -4.30 13.70
N TYR A 224 -8.25 -4.02 13.88
CA TYR A 224 -8.69 -2.94 14.74
C TYR A 224 -8.92 -3.51 16.14
N PRO A 225 -8.12 -3.13 17.15
CA PRO A 225 -8.55 -3.36 18.53
C PRO A 225 -9.91 -2.69 18.72
N GLU A 226 -10.86 -3.38 19.36
CA GLU A 226 -12.19 -2.85 19.69
C GLU A 226 -12.08 -1.44 20.32
N SER A 227 -11.04 -1.22 21.13
CA SER A 227 -10.73 0.07 21.75
C SER A 227 -10.53 1.21 20.74
N ILE A 228 -9.84 0.98 19.61
CA ILE A 228 -9.64 2.04 18.60
C ILE A 228 -10.96 2.39 17.90
N LYS A 229 -11.79 1.38 17.60
CA LYS A 229 -13.11 1.62 17.01
C LYS A 229 -14.01 2.39 18.00
N ASN A 230 -13.92 2.07 19.28
CA ASN A 230 -14.62 2.80 20.34
C ASN A 230 -14.10 4.23 20.48
N ASP A 231 -12.79 4.46 20.47
CA ASP A 231 -12.18 5.78 20.55
C ASP A 231 -12.57 6.67 19.35
N LEU A 232 -12.57 6.12 18.14
CA LEU A 232 -13.02 6.85 16.96
C LEU A 232 -14.52 7.14 17.01
N THR A 233 -15.32 6.19 17.50
CA THR A 233 -16.77 6.41 17.69
C THR A 233 -17.00 7.57 18.66
N ALA A 234 -16.28 7.58 19.79
CA ALA A 234 -16.33 8.65 20.78
C ALA A 234 -15.86 10.01 20.21
N GLN A 235 -14.77 10.04 19.43
CA GLN A 235 -14.34 11.27 18.75
C GLN A 235 -15.40 11.75 17.75
N THR A 236 -16.07 10.83 17.07
CA THR A 236 -17.15 11.16 16.13
C THR A 236 -18.33 11.77 16.88
N ASP A 237 -18.71 11.24 18.04
CA ASP A 237 -19.72 11.84 18.93
C ASP A 237 -19.35 13.27 19.31
N GLN A 238 -18.12 13.50 19.79
CA GLN A 238 -17.64 14.83 20.15
C GLN A 238 -17.66 15.82 18.97
N GLN A 239 -17.31 15.37 17.76
CA GLN A 239 -17.32 16.24 16.59
C GLN A 239 -18.73 16.55 16.10
N MET A 240 -19.66 15.60 16.17
CA MET A 240 -21.08 15.87 15.87
C MET A 240 -21.65 16.88 16.87
N GLU A 241 -21.33 16.76 18.16
CA GLU A 241 -21.73 17.73 19.19
C GLU A 241 -21.12 19.11 18.93
N ARG A 242 -19.83 19.18 18.58
CA ARG A 242 -19.12 20.44 18.25
C ARG A 242 -19.79 21.21 17.11
N ILE A 243 -20.32 20.51 16.11
CA ILE A 243 -20.98 21.12 14.95
C ILE A 243 -22.50 21.20 15.12
N GLY A 244 -23.01 20.75 16.28
CA GLY A 244 -24.41 20.64 16.69
C GLY A 244 -25.29 19.78 15.78
N TRP A 245 -24.71 18.76 15.16
CA TRP A 245 -25.47 17.75 14.43
C TRP A 245 -26.20 16.79 15.35
N ASN A 246 -27.45 16.52 15.00
CA ASN A 246 -28.23 15.47 15.64
C ASN A 246 -27.97 14.08 15.01
N VAL A 247 -28.48 13.04 15.67
CA VAL A 247 -28.31 11.64 15.23
C VAL A 247 -28.88 11.38 13.83
N GLU A 248 -29.94 12.09 13.43
CA GLU A 248 -30.58 11.93 12.13
C GLU A 248 -29.73 12.51 11.00
N GLN A 249 -29.14 13.69 11.20
CA GLN A 249 -28.15 14.29 10.29
C GLN A 249 -26.95 13.36 10.09
N GLY A 250 -26.38 12.84 11.19
CA GLY A 250 -25.31 11.85 11.13
C GLY A 250 -25.73 10.61 10.34
N ARG A 251 -26.89 10.03 10.63
CA ARG A 251 -27.41 8.85 9.92
C ARG A 251 -27.60 9.09 8.43
N ASN A 252 -28.14 10.25 8.05
CA ASN A 252 -28.37 10.60 6.65
C ASN A 252 -27.05 10.67 5.88
N TYR A 253 -26.01 11.29 6.47
CA TYR A 253 -24.68 11.30 5.89
C TYR A 253 -24.12 9.90 5.69
N LEU A 254 -24.25 9.01 6.68
CA LEU A 254 -23.76 7.63 6.58
C LEU A 254 -24.48 6.82 5.49
N GLN A 255 -25.79 7.02 5.36
CA GLN A 255 -26.59 6.34 4.36
C GLN A 255 -26.22 6.81 2.94
N GLN A 256 -25.96 8.10 2.77
CA GLN A 256 -25.56 8.67 1.47
C GLN A 256 -24.11 8.34 1.10
N SER A 257 -23.19 8.41 2.07
CA SER A 257 -21.73 8.29 1.81
C SER A 257 -21.23 6.84 1.83
N PHE A 258 -21.84 5.98 2.65
CA PHE A 258 -21.36 4.61 2.90
C PHE A 258 -22.45 3.53 2.75
N ASN A 259 -23.70 3.92 2.42
CA ASN A 259 -24.86 3.02 2.38
C ASN A 259 -25.12 2.27 3.70
N LYS A 260 -24.85 2.92 4.85
CA LYS A 260 -24.95 2.33 6.20
C LYS A 260 -25.77 3.22 7.13
N ARG A 261 -26.48 2.61 8.09
CA ARG A 261 -27.42 3.32 8.99
C ARG A 261 -26.87 3.62 10.38
N SER A 262 -25.72 3.04 10.73
CA SER A 262 -25.11 3.18 12.04
C SER A 262 -23.60 3.20 11.94
N ARG A 263 -22.97 3.99 12.82
CA ARG A 263 -21.50 4.02 12.98
C ARG A 263 -20.91 2.67 13.37
N GLN A 264 -21.69 1.82 14.06
CA GLN A 264 -21.28 0.47 14.40
C GLN A 264 -21.08 -0.41 13.16
N GLN A 265 -21.82 -0.13 12.08
CA GLN A 265 -21.71 -0.83 10.79
C GLN A 265 -20.55 -0.31 9.94
N LEU A 266 -19.96 0.84 10.32
CA LEU A 266 -18.83 1.41 9.58
C LEU A 266 -17.58 0.56 9.80
N THR A 267 -16.79 0.44 8.74
CA THR A 267 -15.39 0.02 8.84
C THR A 267 -14.60 1.13 9.54
N LEU A 268 -13.39 0.83 10.04
CA LEU A 268 -12.60 1.89 10.68
C LEU A 268 -12.22 2.98 9.67
N LEU A 269 -11.96 2.62 8.41
CA LEU A 269 -11.67 3.59 7.37
C LEU A 269 -12.86 4.54 7.17
N GLU A 270 -14.08 4.00 7.02
CA GLU A 270 -15.29 4.81 6.86
C GLU A 270 -15.53 5.68 8.10
N LEU A 271 -15.31 5.14 9.30
CA LEU A 271 -15.42 5.89 10.56
C LEU A 271 -14.37 7.02 10.63
N THR A 272 -13.16 6.77 10.12
CA THR A 272 -12.08 7.77 10.01
C THR A 272 -12.39 8.83 8.96
N GLN A 273 -12.90 8.43 7.80
CA GLN A 273 -13.36 9.34 6.74
C GLN A 273 -14.49 10.23 7.25
N PHE A 274 -15.44 9.65 7.97
CA PHE A 274 -16.52 10.40 8.59
C PHE A 274 -15.99 11.40 9.63
N LEU A 275 -15.11 10.95 10.53
CA LEU A 275 -14.49 11.83 11.53
C LEU A 275 -13.71 12.98 10.89
N ASN A 276 -12.93 12.71 9.83
CA ASN A 276 -12.17 13.74 9.12
C ASN A 276 -13.09 14.76 8.44
N TYR A 277 -14.21 14.30 7.87
CA TYR A 277 -15.22 15.18 7.31
C TYR A 277 -15.86 16.07 8.39
N LEU A 278 -16.27 15.51 9.54
CA LEU A 278 -16.79 16.30 10.66
C LEU A 278 -15.77 17.32 11.18
N LYS A 279 -14.48 16.97 11.20
CA LYS A 279 -13.38 17.90 11.56
C LYS A 279 -13.19 19.02 10.54
N SER A 280 -13.51 18.78 9.26
CA SER A 280 -13.38 19.81 8.22
C SER A 280 -14.48 20.87 8.26
N LEU A 281 -15.60 20.62 8.94
CA LEU A 281 -16.71 21.56 9.07
C LEU A 281 -16.41 22.64 10.12
N PRO A 282 -16.86 23.90 9.90
CA PRO A 282 -16.75 24.95 10.91
C PRO A 282 -17.59 24.62 12.16
N GLY A 283 -17.24 25.21 13.31
CA GLY A 283 -18.06 25.08 14.53
C GLY A 283 -19.45 25.67 14.32
N ASP A 284 -20.47 25.10 14.97
CA ASP A 284 -21.89 25.50 14.84
C ASP A 284 -22.45 25.44 13.39
N SER A 285 -22.35 24.27 12.78
CA SER A 285 -22.84 24.00 11.42
C SER A 285 -24.27 23.43 11.37
N ASN A 286 -25.12 23.74 12.37
CA ASN A 286 -26.47 23.15 12.53
C ASN A 286 -27.35 23.29 11.29
N ASN A 287 -27.12 24.35 10.50
CA ASN A 287 -27.90 24.70 9.33
C ASN A 287 -27.21 24.36 8.00
N LEU A 288 -26.06 23.66 8.01
CA LEU A 288 -25.50 23.18 6.76
C LEU A 288 -26.45 22.12 6.19
N PRO A 289 -27.10 22.38 5.04
CA PRO A 289 -27.78 21.32 4.34
C PRO A 289 -26.73 20.34 3.85
N PHE A 290 -27.07 19.07 3.86
CA PHE A 290 -26.41 18.11 3.00
C PHE A 290 -27.06 18.18 1.62
#